data_AF-A0A7W8K0N6-F1
#
_entry.id   AF-A0A7W8K0N6-F1
#
_cell.length_a   1.000
_cell.length_b   1.000
_cell.length_c   1.000
_cell.angle_alpha   90.00
_cell.angle_beta   90.00
_cell.angle_gamma   90.00
#
_symmetry.space_group_name_H-M   'P 1'
#
loop_
_entity.id
_entity.type
_entity.pdbx_description
1 polymer ?
#
loop_
_entity_poly.entity_id
_entity_poly.type
_entity_poly.pdbx_seq_one_letter_code
_entity_poly.pdbx_strand_id
1 'polypeptide(L)'
;MTIPAEVKDAFLRFSTAANRGDRGTHPLDQDRFYSAVQIAYGHGADMDIPEFDELMQAQGWASADARRELADRFLAAYKMLRYERTGSTFNRG
;
A
#
# COMPACT_ATOMS: atom_id res chain seq x y z
N MET A 1 -0.99 7.41 -13.99
CA MET A 1 -0.50 6.09 -14.45
C MET A 1 -1.65 5.08 -14.30
N THR A 2 -1.78 4.02 -15.10
CA THR A 2 -2.89 3.07 -14.90
C THR A 2 -2.51 2.08 -13.81
N ILE A 3 -3.13 2.19 -12.62
CA ILE A 3 -2.93 1.23 -11.53
C ILE A 3 -3.41 -0.16 -12.00
N PRO A 4 -2.56 -1.22 -11.95
CA PRO A 4 -2.95 -2.57 -12.35
C PRO A 4 -4.14 -3.12 -11.54
N ALA A 5 -4.95 -3.98 -12.15
CA ALA A 5 -6.15 -4.53 -11.51
C ALA A 5 -5.80 -5.33 -10.25
N GLU A 6 -4.72 -6.10 -10.30
CA GLU A 6 -4.21 -6.91 -9.19
C GLU A 6 -3.80 -6.05 -7.99
N VAL A 7 -3.26 -4.85 -8.25
CA VAL A 7 -2.92 -3.88 -7.21
C VAL A 7 -4.20 -3.32 -6.58
N LYS A 8 -5.19 -2.95 -7.40
CA LYS A 8 -6.49 -2.47 -6.92
C LYS A 8 -7.19 -3.54 -6.06
N ASP A 9 -7.20 -4.79 -6.51
CA ASP A 9 -7.79 -5.92 -5.78
C ASP A 9 -7.09 -6.19 -4.44
N ALA A 10 -5.76 -6.08 -4.39
CA ALA A 10 -5.00 -6.24 -3.16
C ALA A 10 -5.39 -5.20 -2.11
N PHE A 11 -5.48 -3.92 -2.52
CA PHE A 11 -5.91 -2.86 -1.64
C PHE A 11 -7.39 -2.97 -1.26
N LEU A 12 -8.27 -3.39 -2.19
CA LEU A 12 -9.67 -3.63 -1.89
C LEU A 12 -9.85 -4.70 -0.79
N ARG A 13 -9.05 -5.78 -0.83
CA ARG A 13 -9.05 -6.82 0.21
C ARG A 13 -8.59 -6.30 1.56
N PHE A 14 -7.56 -5.45 1.57
CA PHE A 14 -7.12 -4.75 2.78
C PHE A 14 -8.24 -3.86 3.32
N SER A 15 -8.80 -2.98 2.49
CA SER A 15 -9.86 -2.04 2.89
C SER A 15 -11.11 -2.74 3.40
N THR A 16 -11.50 -3.86 2.77
CA THR A 16 -12.64 -4.68 3.23
C THR A 16 -12.39 -5.29 4.61
N ALA A 17 -11.14 -5.64 4.92
CA ALA A 17 -10.75 -6.17 6.22
C ALA A 17 -10.72 -5.06 7.28
N ALA A 18 -10.02 -3.96 6.97
CA ALA A 18 -9.83 -2.82 7.85
C ALA A 18 -11.16 -2.10 8.17
N ASN A 19 -12.04 -1.91 7.19
CA ASN A 19 -13.36 -1.28 7.40
C ASN A 19 -14.35 -2.14 8.19
N ARG A 20 -14.10 -3.45 8.33
CA ARG A 20 -14.87 -4.33 9.23
C ARG A 20 -14.30 -4.33 10.66
N GLY A 21 -13.06 -3.89 10.83
CA GLY A 21 -12.39 -3.72 12.11
C GLY A 21 -12.78 -2.39 12.76
N ASP A 22 -13.96 -2.35 13.38
CA ASP A 22 -14.35 -1.23 14.22
C ASP A 22 -13.35 -1.16 15.41
N ARG A 23 -12.52 -0.10 15.47
CA ARG A 23 -11.45 0.20 16.45
C ARG A 23 -10.02 -0.24 16.09
N GLY A 24 -9.34 0.62 15.33
CA GLY A 24 -7.88 0.61 15.19
C GLY A 24 -7.36 -0.44 14.23
N THR A 25 -6.19 -0.18 13.65
CA THR A 25 -5.56 -1.08 12.66
C THR A 25 -5.18 -2.39 13.35
N HIS A 26 -5.95 -3.45 13.14
CA HIS A 26 -5.63 -4.77 13.69
C HIS A 26 -4.28 -5.24 13.12
N PRO A 27 -3.41 -5.96 13.87
CA PRO A 27 -2.13 -6.42 13.35
C PRO A 27 -2.24 -7.19 12.02
N LEU A 28 -3.28 -8.02 11.86
CA LEU A 28 -3.57 -8.72 10.60
C LEU A 28 -3.91 -7.78 9.42
N ASP A 29 -4.42 -6.57 9.68
CA ASP A 29 -4.65 -5.57 8.64
C ASP A 29 -3.35 -4.91 8.20
N GLN A 30 -2.38 -4.76 9.11
CA GLN A 30 -1.04 -4.30 8.76
C GLN A 30 -0.32 -5.31 7.86
N ASP A 31 -0.40 -6.61 8.16
CA ASP A 31 0.18 -7.65 7.29
C ASP A 31 -0.44 -7.63 5.89
N ARG A 32 -1.77 -7.48 5.81
CA ARG A 32 -2.50 -7.36 4.53
C ARG A 32 -2.10 -6.10 3.78
N PHE A 33 -1.92 -4.99 4.48
CA PHE A 33 -1.42 -3.76 3.90
C PHE A 33 -0.03 -3.95 3.29
N TYR A 34 0.93 -4.50 4.04
CA TYR A 34 2.27 -4.76 3.53
C TYR A 34 2.28 -5.75 2.37
N SER A 35 1.42 -6.77 2.39
CA SER A 35 1.22 -7.67 1.26
C SER A 35 0.72 -6.94 0.00
N ALA A 36 -0.22 -6.00 0.15
CA ALA A 36 -0.67 -5.15 -0.96
C ALA A 36 0.45 -4.24 -1.51
N VAL A 37 1.28 -3.68 -0.63
CA VAL A 37 2.47 -2.89 -1.03
C VAL A 37 3.46 -3.75 -1.82
N GLN A 38 3.70 -4.99 -1.40
CA GLN A 38 4.58 -5.92 -2.13
C GLN A 38 4.04 -6.25 -3.53
N ILE A 39 2.72 -6.43 -3.67
CA ILE A 39 2.08 -6.63 -4.98
C ILE A 39 2.26 -5.38 -5.85
N ALA A 40 1.99 -4.18 -5.31
CA ALA A 40 2.23 -2.93 -6.02
C ALA A 40 3.68 -2.80 -6.50
N TYR A 41 4.64 -3.15 -5.64
CA TYR A 41 6.06 -3.16 -5.97
C TYR A 41 6.41 -4.19 -7.06
N GLY A 42 5.89 -5.41 -6.96
CA GLY A 42 6.11 -6.49 -7.93
C GLY A 42 5.64 -6.12 -9.34
N HIS A 43 4.56 -5.34 -9.45
CA HIS A 43 4.04 -4.82 -10.72
C HIS A 43 4.65 -3.48 -11.15
N GLY A 44 5.58 -2.90 -10.38
CA GLY A 44 6.18 -1.60 -10.69
C GLY A 44 5.19 -0.43 -10.61
N ALA A 45 4.12 -0.56 -9.81
CA ALA A 45 3.15 0.49 -9.56
C ALA A 45 3.68 1.50 -8.53
N ASP A 46 4.56 2.39 -8.98
CA ASP A 46 5.08 3.52 -8.19
C ASP A 46 4.01 4.63 -8.18
N MET A 47 3.10 4.55 -7.20
CA MET A 47 2.00 5.49 -7.06
C MET A 47 2.42 6.66 -6.17
N ASP A 48 2.04 7.88 -6.57
CA ASP A 48 2.20 9.06 -5.74
C ASP A 48 1.07 9.20 -4.70
N ILE A 49 1.18 10.20 -3.82
CA ILE A 49 0.19 10.40 -2.75
C ILE A 49 -1.22 10.68 -3.31
N PRO A 50 -1.39 11.57 -4.31
CA PRO A 50 -2.69 11.76 -4.95
C PRO A 50 -3.30 10.47 -5.54
N GLU A 51 -2.52 9.66 -6.27
CA GLU A 51 -3.00 8.41 -6.86
C GLU A 51 -3.42 7.39 -5.79
N PHE A 52 -2.66 7.31 -4.69
CA PHE A 52 -3.01 6.44 -3.57
C PHE A 52 -4.23 6.95 -2.80
N ASP A 53 -4.35 8.26 -2.58
CA ASP A 53 -5.51 8.87 -1.91
C ASP A 53 -6.80 8.60 -2.70
N GLU A 54 -6.77 8.79 -4.02
CA GLU A 54 -7.90 8.49 -4.91
C GLU A 54 -8.27 7.00 -4.84
N LEU A 55 -7.27 6.11 -4.82
CA LEU A 55 -7.50 4.67 -4.68
C LEU A 55 -8.19 4.32 -3.36
N MET A 56 -7.74 4.89 -2.24
CA MET A 56 -8.35 4.64 -0.93
C MET A 56 -9.74 5.27 -0.81
N GLN A 57 -9.93 6.47 -1.37
CA GLN A 57 -11.22 7.14 -1.43
C GLN A 57 -12.25 6.29 -2.20
N ALA A 58 -11.86 5.75 -3.35
CA ALA A 58 -12.70 4.84 -4.14
C ALA A 58 -13.08 3.56 -3.39
N GLN A 59 -12.30 3.16 -2.38
CA GLN A 59 -12.53 1.99 -1.53
C GLN A 59 -13.33 2.31 -0.26
N GLY A 60 -13.87 3.54 -0.14
CA GLY A 60 -14.77 3.93 0.93
C GLY A 60 -14.09 4.50 2.17
N TRP A 61 -12.79 4.79 2.12
CA TRP A 61 -12.11 5.48 3.23
C TRP A 61 -12.55 6.96 3.25
N ALA A 62 -13.41 7.35 4.19
CA ALA A 62 -13.95 8.71 4.24
C ALA A 62 -12.97 9.75 4.82
N SER A 63 -12.14 9.36 5.80
CA SER A 63 -11.23 10.27 6.49
C SER A 63 -10.01 10.60 5.63
N ALA A 64 -9.85 11.88 5.29
CA ALA A 64 -8.67 12.38 4.58
C ALA A 64 -7.38 12.16 5.38
N ASP A 65 -7.43 12.31 6.70
CA ASP A 65 -6.28 12.09 7.58
C ASP A 65 -5.85 10.61 7.56
N ALA A 66 -6.81 9.68 7.61
CA ALA A 66 -6.52 8.25 7.55
C ALA A 66 -5.94 7.84 6.17
N ARG A 67 -6.49 8.38 5.08
CA ARG A 67 -5.95 8.13 3.74
C ARG A 67 -4.55 8.71 3.57
N ARG A 68 -4.31 9.91 4.12
CA ARG A 68 -2.99 10.55 4.12
C ARG A 68 -1.95 9.72 4.87
N GLU A 69 -2.30 9.25 6.07
CA GLU A 69 -1.43 8.38 6.86
C GLU A 69 -1.10 7.07 6.12
N LEU A 70 -2.10 6.45 5.49
CA LEU A 70 -1.88 5.26 4.66
C LEU A 70 -0.98 5.53 3.46
N ALA A 71 -1.13 6.69 2.81
CA ALA A 71 -0.27 7.08 1.70
C ALA A 71 1.19 7.27 2.13
N ASP A 72 1.42 7.93 3.27
CA ASP A 72 2.77 8.11 3.82
C ASP A 72 3.40 6.75 4.21
N ARG A 73 2.61 5.84 4.80
CA ARG A 73 3.04 4.46 5.10
C ARG A 73 3.33 3.65 3.82
N PHE A 74 2.51 3.80 2.78
CA PHE A 74 2.72 3.15 1.49
C PHE A 74 4.06 3.58 0.89
N LEU A 75 4.32 4.88 0.81
CA LEU A 75 5.57 5.41 0.27
C LEU A 75 6.79 4.94 1.08
N ALA A 76 6.70 4.92 2.40
CA ALA A 76 7.77 4.42 3.25
C ALA A 76 8.09 2.95 2.95
N ALA A 77 7.06 2.09 2.93
CA ALA A 77 7.21 0.67 2.66
C ALA A 77 7.69 0.38 1.22
N TYR A 78 7.16 1.09 0.23
CA TYR A 78 7.56 0.94 -1.17
C TYR A 78 9.03 1.37 -1.38
N LYS A 79 9.46 2.46 -0.75
CA LYS A 79 10.87 2.90 -0.77
C LYS A 79 11.79 1.89 -0.08
N MET A 80 11.37 1.29 1.03
CA MET A 80 12.14 0.23 1.69
C MET A 80 12.34 -0.97 0.77
N LEU A 81 11.28 -1.47 0.13
CA LEU A 81 11.38 -2.58 -0.84
C LEU A 81 12.30 -2.24 -2.03
N ARG A 82 12.20 -1.00 -2.53
CA ARG A 82 13.10 -0.50 -3.58
C ARG A 82 14.55 -0.47 -3.11
N TYR A 83 14.79 0.02 -1.90
CA TYR A 83 16.13 0.10 -1.32
C TYR A 83 16.72 -1.29 -1.09
N GLU A 84 15.98 -2.23 -0.50
CA GLU A 84 16.43 -3.61 -0.26
C GLU A 84 16.82 -4.33 -1.55
N ARG A 85 16.08 -4.12 -2.64
CA ARG A 85 16.42 -4.69 -3.95
C ARG A 85 17.71 -4.07 -4.52
N THR A 86 17.86 -2.75 -4.42
CA THR A 86 19.08 -2.07 -4.88
C THR A 86 20.31 -2.31 -3.99
N GLY A 87 20.10 -2.48 -2.68
CA GLY A 87 21.13 -2.80 -1.71
C GLY A 87 21.57 -4.27 -1.78
N SER A 88 20.66 -5.19 -2.11
CA SER A 88 20.99 -6.61 -2.34
C SER A 88 21.90 -6.83 -3.56
N THR A 89 21.85 -5.94 -4.56
CA THR A 89 22.78 -5.99 -5.70
C THR A 89 24.22 -5.54 -5.35
N PHE A 90 24.44 -4.89 -4.20
CA PHE A 90 25.77 -4.40 -3.80
C PHE A 90 26.57 -5.36 -2.90
N ASN A 91 26.00 -6.49 -2.46
CA ASN A 91 26.64 -7.45 -1.53
C ASN A 91 26.93 -8.84 -2.15
N ARG A 92 27.11 -8.90 -3.49
CA ARG A 92 27.71 -10.05 -4.19
C ARG A 92 28.96 -9.60 -4.93
N GLY A 93 30.04 -9.38 -4.19
CA GLY A 93 31.38 -9.12 -4.70
C GLY A 93 32.38 -9.94 -3.91
#